data_AF-A0A1V6IEG9-F1
#
_entry.id   AF-A0A1V6IEG9-F1
#
_cell.length_a   1.000
_cell.length_b   1.000
_cell.length_c   1.000
_cell.angle_alpha   90.00
_cell.angle_beta   90.00
_cell.angle_gamma   90.00
#
_symmetry.space_group_name_H-M   'P 1'
#
loop_
_entity.id
_entity.type
_entity.pdbx_description
1 polymer ?
#
loop_
_entity_poly.entity_id
_entity_poly.type
_entity_poly.pdbx_seq_one_letter_code
_entity_poly.pdbx_strand_id
1 'polypeptide(L)'
;MGIRLTYELNIDPQTLSIKIPPLIIEPIVENSVIHGIGPKPEGGKISVTIIKKENNVIISVTDTGVGIKENNLKQGYGTSSVKERLGILYKNKFSFEIKSRSIEGSGTDVTIIIPYKEA
;
A
#
# COMPACT_ATOMS: atom_id res chain seq x y z
N MET A 1 1.11 28.55 5.93
CA MET A 1 0.35 27.59 5.12
C MET A 1 0.97 26.23 5.32
N GLY A 2 0.33 25.36 6.11
CA GLY A 2 0.90 24.09 6.54
C GLY A 2 0.81 23.01 5.46
N ILE A 3 1.79 22.11 5.45
CA ILE A 3 1.84 20.94 4.59
C ILE A 3 0.63 20.05 4.94
N ARG A 4 -0.33 19.88 4.01
CA ARG A 4 -1.55 19.07 4.24
C ARG A 4 -1.30 17.55 4.19
N LEU A 5 -0.12 17.14 3.73
CA LEU A 5 0.26 15.74 3.62
C LEU A 5 1.62 15.53 4.25
N THR A 6 1.67 14.69 5.27
CA THR A 6 2.92 14.19 5.83
C THR A 6 3.16 12.77 5.36
N TYR A 7 4.43 12.35 5.31
CA TYR A 7 4.76 10.98 4.99
C TYR A 7 5.86 10.44 5.88
N GLU A 8 5.93 9.12 5.96
CA GLU A 8 6.95 8.40 6.72
C GLU A 8 7.35 7.14 5.97
N LEU A 9 8.66 6.86 5.94
CA LEU A 9 9.22 5.68 5.30
C LEU A 9 9.91 4.84 6.37
N ASN A 10 9.37 3.65 6.64
CA ASN A 10 9.94 2.68 7.57
C ASN A 10 10.53 1.54 6.75
N ILE A 11 11.77 1.71 6.29
CA ILE A 11 12.42 0.78 5.37
C ILE A 11 13.48 -0.01 6.12
N ASP A 12 13.29 -1.32 6.19
CA ASP A 12 14.31 -2.26 6.65
C ASP A 12 15.52 -2.22 5.70
N PRO A 13 16.73 -1.89 6.18
CA PRO A 13 17.93 -1.84 5.33
C PRO A 13 18.21 -3.14 4.57
N GLN A 14 17.78 -4.30 5.09
CA GLN A 14 17.94 -5.59 4.42
C GLN A 14 17.14 -5.69 3.11
N THR A 15 16.17 -4.81 2.91
CA THR A 15 15.30 -4.79 1.73
C THR A 15 15.85 -3.93 0.60
N LEU A 16 16.86 -3.11 0.84
CA LEU A 16 17.41 -2.17 -0.16
C LEU A 16 18.06 -2.86 -1.36
N SER A 17 18.57 -4.09 -1.19
CA SER A 17 19.13 -4.90 -2.28
C SER A 17 18.08 -5.77 -2.97
N ILE A 18 16.84 -5.80 -2.48
CA ILE A 18 15.79 -6.67 -3.01
C ILE A 18 15.13 -6.00 -4.21
N LYS A 19 15.13 -6.70 -5.35
CA LYS A 19 14.42 -6.24 -6.54
C LYS A 19 12.94 -6.56 -6.43
N ILE A 20 12.12 -5.52 -6.46
CA ILE A 20 10.68 -5.63 -6.63
C ILE A 20 10.27 -5.12 -8.02
N PRO A 21 9.16 -5.62 -8.60
CA PRO A 21 8.65 -5.05 -9.84
C PRO A 21 8.36 -3.56 -9.70
N PRO A 22 8.59 -2.77 -10.77
CA PRO A 22 8.24 -1.35 -10.75
C PRO A 22 6.72 -1.19 -10.65
N LEU A 23 6.29 -0.02 -10.16
CA LEU A 23 4.89 0.41 -10.07
C LEU A 23 4.01 -0.48 -9.16
N ILE A 24 4.58 -1.07 -8.11
CA ILE A 24 3.77 -1.75 -7.07
C ILE A 24 3.33 -0.75 -5.99
N ILE A 25 4.24 0.14 -5.55
CA ILE A 25 4.00 1.05 -4.42
C ILE A 25 3.30 2.34 -4.89
N GLU A 26 3.77 2.91 -6.00
CA GLU A 26 3.30 4.20 -6.51
C GLU A 26 1.79 4.27 -6.71
N PRO A 27 1.11 3.30 -7.37
CA PRO A 27 -0.35 3.37 -7.54
C PRO A 27 -1.11 3.34 -6.22
N ILE A 28 -0.56 2.67 -5.20
CA ILE A 28 -1.20 2.57 -3.88
C ILE A 28 -1.06 3.88 -3.14
N VAL A 29 0.12 4.50 -3.17
CA VAL A 29 0.36 5.83 -2.62
C VAL A 29 -0.50 6.87 -3.33
N GLU A 30 -0.59 6.83 -4.66
CA GLU A 30 -1.45 7.71 -5.46
C GLU A 30 -2.91 7.58 -5.03
N ASN A 31 -3.42 6.35 -4.89
CA ASN A 31 -4.78 6.11 -4.39
C ASN A 31 -4.99 6.69 -2.98
N SER A 32 -4.03 6.51 -2.07
CA SER A 32 -4.09 7.09 -0.72
C SER A 32 -4.12 8.62 -0.77
N VAL A 33 -3.35 9.26 -1.65
CA VAL A 33 -3.36 10.73 -1.82
C VAL A 33 -4.68 11.21 -2.40
N ILE A 34 -5.12 10.66 -3.53
CA ILE A 34 -6.27 11.17 -4.29
C ILE A 34 -7.59 10.84 -3.58
N HIS A 35 -7.75 9.60 -3.13
CA HIS A 35 -9.02 9.09 -2.62
C HIS A 35 -9.07 9.06 -1.09
N GLY A 36 -7.94 8.85 -0.42
CA GLY A 36 -7.87 8.83 1.04
C GLY A 36 -7.77 10.24 1.63
N ILE A 37 -6.70 10.95 1.31
CA ILE A 37 -6.35 12.24 1.93
C ILE A 37 -7.00 13.43 1.22
N GLY A 38 -7.11 13.40 -0.11
CA GLY A 38 -7.69 14.48 -0.91
C GLY A 38 -9.05 14.99 -0.43
N PRO A 39 -10.00 14.10 -0.05
CA PRO A 39 -11.30 14.51 0.49
C PRO A 39 -11.27 15.03 1.95
N LYS A 40 -10.14 14.93 2.65
CA LYS A 40 -10.00 15.25 4.08
C LYS A 40 -9.38 16.65 4.26
N PRO A 41 -10.16 17.68 4.65
CA PRO A 41 -9.69 19.08 4.67
C PRO A 41 -8.48 19.33 5.58
N GLU A 42 -8.41 18.65 6.71
CA GLU A 42 -7.31 18.69 7.68
C GLU A 42 -6.03 18.02 7.19
N GLY A 43 -6.10 17.29 6.07
CA GLY A 43 -4.99 16.54 5.52
C GLY A 43 -4.77 15.20 6.23
N GLY A 44 -3.54 14.68 6.15
CA GLY A 44 -3.18 13.48 6.89
C GLY A 44 -1.78 12.96 6.61
N LYS A 45 -1.58 11.68 6.95
CA LYS A 45 -0.30 11.00 6.89
C LYS A 45 -0.40 9.76 6.00
N ILE A 46 0.64 9.51 5.21
CA ILE A 46 0.87 8.24 4.52
C ILE A 46 2.17 7.63 5.05
N SER A 47 2.11 6.40 5.55
CA SER A 47 3.28 5.63 5.97
C SER A 47 3.52 4.50 4.98
N VAL A 48 4.76 4.37 4.50
CA VAL A 48 5.21 3.21 3.72
C VAL A 48 6.18 2.41 4.57
N THR A 49 5.88 1.15 4.78
CA THR A 49 6.70 0.22 5.55
C THR A 49 7.15 -0.92 4.65
N ILE A 50 8.44 -1.21 4.61
CA ILE A 50 9.00 -2.35 3.87
C ILE A 50 9.90 -3.14 4.80
N ILE A 51 9.57 -4.40 5.04
CA ILE A 51 10.33 -5.29 5.93
C ILE A 51 10.63 -6.63 5.27
N LYS A 52 11.80 -7.21 5.57
CA LYS A 52 12.09 -8.61 5.24
C LYS A 52 11.62 -9.48 6.40
N LYS A 53 10.83 -10.52 6.10
CA LYS A 53 10.45 -11.55 7.09
C LYS A 53 10.61 -12.92 6.46
N GLU A 54 11.58 -13.68 6.97
CA GLU A 54 11.95 -14.99 6.43
C GLU A 54 12.21 -14.91 4.91
N ASN A 55 11.48 -15.67 4.11
CA ASN A 55 11.57 -15.72 2.65
C ASN A 55 10.58 -14.77 1.96
N ASN A 56 10.08 -13.75 2.66
CA ASN A 56 9.13 -12.79 2.11
C ASN A 56 9.58 -11.34 2.34
N VAL A 57 9.17 -10.49 1.41
CA VAL A 57 9.14 -9.05 1.61
C VAL A 57 7.70 -8.63 1.82
N ILE A 58 7.48 -7.87 2.89
CA ILE A 58 6.19 -7.29 3.23
C ILE A 58 6.28 -5.80 2.94
N ILE A 59 5.37 -5.32 2.10
CA ILE A 59 5.22 -3.92 1.72
C ILE A 59 3.85 -3.47 2.22
N SER A 60 3.81 -2.45 3.07
CA SER A 60 2.57 -1.88 3.59
C SER A 60 2.52 -0.39 3.27
N VAL A 61 1.37 0.05 2.75
CA VAL A 61 1.03 1.46 2.59
C VAL A 61 -0.19 1.73 3.44
N THR A 62 -0.04 2.66 4.37
CA THR A 62 -1.05 3.00 5.36
C THR A 62 -1.34 4.49 5.27
N ASP A 63 -2.60 4.88 5.19
CA ASP A 63 -3.00 6.28 5.24
C ASP A 63 -3.93 6.58 6.41
N THR A 64 -4.05 7.86 6.77
CA THR A 64 -5.02 8.36 7.75
C THR A 64 -6.19 9.08 7.08
N GLY A 65 -6.52 8.69 5.85
CA GLY A 65 -7.55 9.29 5.03
C GLY A 65 -8.96 8.85 5.40
N VAL A 66 -9.91 9.09 4.50
CA VAL A 66 -11.34 8.83 4.75
C VAL A 66 -11.70 7.33 4.80
N GLY A 67 -10.77 6.44 4.46
CA GLY A 67 -11.02 5.00 4.31
C GLY A 67 -11.63 4.65 2.94
N ILE A 68 -11.94 3.37 2.73
CA ILE A 68 -12.57 2.90 1.49
C ILE A 68 -14.00 2.44 1.79
N LYS A 69 -14.98 3.00 1.07
CA LYS A 69 -16.37 2.54 1.11
C LYS A 69 -16.47 1.08 0.67
N GLU A 70 -17.30 0.26 1.32
CA GLU A 70 -17.44 -1.18 1.05
C GLU A 70 -17.68 -1.52 -0.44
N ASN A 71 -18.48 -0.71 -1.15
CA ASN A 71 -18.75 -0.92 -2.58
C ASN A 71 -17.50 -0.74 -3.46
N ASN A 72 -16.53 0.09 -3.05
CA ASN A 72 -15.28 0.32 -3.76
C ASN A 72 -14.25 -0.77 -3.45
N LEU A 73 -14.25 -1.30 -2.21
CA LEU A 73 -13.45 -2.48 -1.83
C LEU A 73 -13.78 -3.69 -2.72
N LYS A 74 -15.08 -3.93 -2.98
CA LYS A 74 -15.54 -5.06 -3.81
C LYS A 74 -15.17 -4.92 -5.30
N GLN A 75 -15.06 -3.70 -5.81
CA GLN A 75 -14.72 -3.44 -7.21
C GLN A 75 -13.20 -3.33 -7.46
N GLY A 76 -12.36 -3.28 -6.41
CA GLY A 76 -10.91 -3.21 -6.57
C GLY A 76 -10.41 -1.93 -7.26
N TYR A 77 -11.17 -0.83 -7.15
CA TYR A 77 -10.83 0.44 -7.80
C TYR A 77 -9.41 0.89 -7.44
N GLY A 78 -8.59 1.12 -8.48
CA GLY A 78 -7.26 1.74 -8.37
C GLY A 78 -6.09 0.79 -8.12
N THR A 79 -6.31 -0.45 -7.64
CA THR A 79 -5.22 -1.39 -7.31
C THR A 79 -5.30 -2.74 -8.02
N SER A 80 -6.37 -2.97 -8.80
CA SER A 80 -6.57 -4.18 -9.60
C SER A 80 -5.39 -4.49 -10.52
N SER A 81 -4.85 -3.48 -11.21
CA SER A 81 -3.69 -3.64 -12.10
C SER A 81 -2.42 -4.06 -11.35
N VAL A 82 -2.23 -3.60 -10.11
CA VAL A 82 -1.11 -4.05 -9.26
C VAL A 82 -1.29 -5.52 -8.91
N LYS A 83 -2.51 -5.91 -8.47
CA LYS A 83 -2.83 -7.30 -8.12
C LYS A 83 -2.67 -8.25 -9.32
N GLU A 84 -3.13 -7.88 -10.50
CA GLU A 84 -3.00 -8.67 -11.72
C GLU A 84 -1.53 -8.85 -12.12
N ARG A 85 -0.76 -7.75 -12.12
CA ARG A 85 0.69 -7.78 -12.40
C ARG A 85 1.44 -8.69 -11.42
N LEU A 86 1.11 -8.63 -10.13
CA LEU A 86 1.68 -9.53 -9.12
C LEU A 86 1.34 -11.00 -9.40
N GLY A 87 0.11 -11.28 -9.83
CA GLY A 87 -0.32 -12.63 -10.24
C GLY A 87 0.54 -13.23 -11.35
N ILE A 88 0.86 -12.42 -12.37
CA ILE A 88 1.72 -12.82 -13.48
C ILE A 88 3.17 -13.05 -13.01
N LEU A 89 3.76 -12.08 -12.33
CA LEU A 89 5.19 -12.10 -11.98
C LEU A 89 5.53 -13.12 -10.90
N TYR A 90 4.64 -13.32 -9.92
CA TYR A 90 4.84 -14.24 -8.82
C TYR A 90 4.11 -15.57 -9.00
N LYS A 91 3.51 -15.83 -10.16
CA LYS A 91 2.76 -17.07 -10.46
C LYS A 91 1.71 -17.37 -9.38
N ASN A 92 0.97 -16.34 -8.98
CA ASN A 92 0.00 -16.35 -7.87
C ASN A 92 0.57 -16.72 -6.49
N LYS A 93 1.89 -16.75 -6.31
CA LYS A 93 2.55 -16.89 -5.01
C LYS A 93 2.75 -15.52 -4.38
N PHE A 94 1.67 -14.83 -4.03
CA PHE A 94 1.71 -13.54 -3.34
C PHE A 94 0.45 -13.38 -2.48
N SER A 95 0.51 -12.47 -1.51
CA SER A 95 -0.67 -11.96 -0.82
C SER A 95 -0.86 -10.49 -1.15
N PHE A 96 -2.10 -10.08 -1.32
CA PHE A 96 -2.49 -8.69 -1.51
C PHE A 96 -3.79 -8.45 -0.76
N GLU A 97 -3.71 -7.61 0.27
CA GLU A 97 -4.82 -7.32 1.17
C GLU A 97 -5.05 -5.81 1.24
N ILE A 98 -6.32 -5.42 1.21
CA ILE A 98 -6.76 -4.05 1.47
C ILE A 98 -7.74 -4.11 2.63
N LYS A 99 -7.49 -3.30 3.66
CA LYS A 99 -8.36 -3.14 4.81
C LYS A 99 -8.68 -1.66 4.97
N SER A 100 -9.96 -1.31 4.93
CA SER A 100 -10.38 -0.05 5.55
C SER A 100 -10.42 -0.29 7.06
N ARG A 101 -9.92 0.67 7.85
CA ARG A 101 -9.96 0.56 9.31
C ARG A 101 -11.41 0.61 9.80
N SER A 102 -11.67 -0.03 10.94
CA SER A 102 -13.03 -0.27 11.48
C SER A 102 -13.84 1.00 11.76
N ILE A 103 -13.17 2.15 11.89
CA ILE A 103 -13.80 3.45 12.06
C ILE A 103 -13.78 4.14 10.70
N GLU A 104 -14.95 4.47 10.15
CA GLU A 104 -15.05 5.28 8.93
C GLU A 104 -14.26 6.59 9.14
N GLY A 105 -13.44 6.98 8.16
CA GLY A 105 -12.59 8.16 8.30
C GLY A 105 -11.24 7.96 9.01
N SER A 106 -10.91 6.73 9.44
CA SER A 106 -9.65 6.45 10.18
C SER A 106 -8.49 5.94 9.32
N GLY A 107 -8.73 5.73 8.02
CA GLY A 107 -7.70 5.41 7.03
C GLY A 107 -7.81 4.03 6.40
N THR A 108 -6.85 3.74 5.52
CA THR A 108 -6.74 2.50 4.77
C THR A 108 -5.37 1.87 4.97
N ASP A 109 -5.33 0.54 5.08
CA ASP A 109 -4.13 -0.26 5.13
C ASP A 109 -4.09 -1.20 3.92
N VAL A 110 -3.06 -1.06 3.07
CA VAL A 110 -2.79 -1.96 1.96
C VAL A 110 -1.52 -2.72 2.25
N THR A 111 -1.58 -4.05 2.21
CA THR A 111 -0.44 -4.93 2.49
C THR A 111 -0.21 -5.91 1.34
N ILE A 112 1.04 -5.97 0.90
CA ILE A 112 1.53 -6.87 -0.13
C ILE A 112 2.60 -7.75 0.47
N ILE A 113 2.49 -9.06 0.26
CA ILE A 113 3.50 -10.03 0.65
C ILE A 113 3.95 -10.74 -0.61
N ILE A 114 5.23 -10.60 -0.94
CA ILE A 114 5.84 -11.24 -2.10
C ILE A 114 6.99 -12.14 -1.63
N PRO A 115 7.15 -13.32 -2.22
CA PRO A 115 8.26 -14.20 -1.92
C PRO A 115 9.53 -13.54 -2.43
N TYR A 116 10.52 -13.49 -1.56
CA TYR A 116 11.87 -13.11 -1.87
C TYR A 116 12.67 -14.37 -2.16
N LYS A 117 13.39 -14.38 -3.28
CA LYS A 117 14.46 -15.34 -3.53
C LYS A 117 15.77 -14.60 -3.37
N GLU A 118 16.61 -15.06 -2.45
CA GLU A 118 18.03 -14.70 -2.49
C GLU A 118 18.57 -15.15 -3.84
N ALA A 119 19.23 -14.23 -4.54
CA ALA A 119 19.91 -14.50 -5.79
C ALA A 119 21.14 -15.37 -5.55
#